data_AF-A0A841SVP7-F1
#
_entry.id   AF-A0A841SVP7-F1
#
_cell.length_a   1.000
_cell.length_b   1.000
_cell.length_c   1.000
_cell.angle_alpha   90.00
_cell.angle_beta   90.00
_cell.angle_gamma   90.00
#
_symmetry.space_group_name_H-M   'P 1'
#
loop_
_entity.id
_entity.type
_entity.pdbx_description
1 polymer ?
#
loop_
_entity_poly.entity_id
_entity_poly.type
_entity_poly.pdbx_seq_one_letter_code
_entity_poly.pdbx_strand_id
1 'polypeptide(L)' 'MRRMPLSADTAVKLAKHLNVPLEHLMHMPQHILIQKLAELAKAEQAENEADKAEEKAEGKIGNNEEK' A
#
# COMPACT_ATOMS: atom_id res chain seq x y z
N MET A 1 27.08 5.84 9.26
CA MET A 1 25.85 6.08 8.47
C MET A 1 24.75 5.20 9.02
N ARG A 2 23.66 5.78 9.54
CA ARG A 2 22.51 5.01 10.04
C ARG A 2 21.76 4.50 8.81
N ARG A 3 21.92 3.21 8.47
CA ARG A 3 21.22 2.61 7.32
C ARG A 3 19.72 2.74 7.58
N MET A 4 18.99 3.31 6.63
CA MET A 4 17.54 3.36 6.71
C MET A 4 17.00 1.93 6.82
N PRO A 5 16.09 1.63 7.76
CA PRO A 5 15.50 0.30 7.88
C PRO A 5 14.42 0.15 6.82
N LEU A 6 14.81 0.02 5.55
CA LEU A 6 13.88 -0.46 4.54
C LEU A 6 13.75 -1.98 4.72
N SER A 7 12.60 -2.43 5.20
CA SER A 7 12.32 -3.87 5.28
C SER A 7 12.22 -4.47 3.88
N ALA A 8 12.50 -5.77 3.77
CA ALA A 8 12.36 -6.50 2.51
C ALA A 8 10.93 -6.40 1.95
N ASP A 9 9.92 -6.43 2.83
CA ASP A 9 8.52 -6.32 2.45
C ASP A 9 8.20 -4.98 1.78
N THR A 10 8.67 -3.87 2.35
CA THR A 10 8.43 -2.53 1.79
C THR A 10 9.18 -2.37 0.47
N ALA A 11 10.39 -2.93 0.35
CA ALA A 11 11.14 -2.92 -0.90
C ALA A 11 10.39 -3.67 -2.03
N VAL A 12 9.83 -4.85 -1.73
CA VAL A 12 9.05 -5.63 -2.71
C VAL A 12 7.77 -4.91 -3.12
N LYS A 13 7.05 -4.30 -2.16
CA LYS A 13 5.85 -3.50 -2.45
C LYS A 13 6.18 -2.30 -3.33
N LEU A 14 7.26 -1.59 -3.02
CA LEU A 14 7.69 -0.42 -3.77
C LEU A 14 8.13 -0.78 -5.19
N ALA A 15 8.87 -1.88 -5.37
CA ALA A 15 9.26 -2.41 -6.67
C ALA A 15 8.05 -2.77 -7.54
N LYS A 16 7.05 -3.43 -6.95
CA LYS A 16 5.79 -3.76 -7.63
C LYS A 16 5.00 -2.52 -8.02
N HIS A 17 4.83 -1.58 -7.10
CA HIS A 17 4.06 -0.36 -7.31
C HIS A 17 4.67 0.52 -8.42
N LEU A 18 6.00 0.66 -8.43
CA LEU A 18 6.70 1.43 -9.46
C LEU A 18 6.93 0.64 -10.76
N ASN A 19 6.61 -0.66 -10.77
CA ASN A 19 6.91 -1.58 -11.86
C ASN A 19 8.40 -1.61 -12.23
N VAL A 20 9.28 -1.55 -11.23
CA VAL A 20 10.74 -1.49 -11.38
C VAL A 20 11.36 -2.75 -10.76
N PRO A 21 12.41 -3.35 -11.38
CA PRO A 21 13.13 -4.48 -10.79
C PRO A 21 13.74 -4.15 -9.42
N LEU A 22 13.75 -5.15 -8.52
CA LEU A 22 14.25 -5.01 -7.15
C LEU A 22 15.74 -4.69 -7.11
N GLU A 23 16.52 -5.20 -8.07
CA GLU A 23 17.94 -4.92 -8.21
C GLU A 23 18.17 -3.42 -8.40
N HIS A 24 17.35 -2.78 -9.25
CA HIS A 24 17.45 -1.35 -9.49
C HIS A 24 17.01 -0.52 -8.28
N LEU A 25 16.03 -1.00 -7.51
CA LEU A 25 15.62 -0.39 -6.25
C LEU A 25 16.76 -0.38 -5.21
N MET A 26 17.54 -1.47 -5.15
CA MET A 26 18.68 -1.60 -4.21
C MET A 26 19.86 -0.68 -4.54
N HIS A 27 20.00 -0.30 -5.82
CA HIS A 27 21.00 0.67 -6.28
C HIS A 27 20.49 2.12 -6.27
N MET A 28 19.22 2.32 -5.95
CA MET A 28 18.59 3.63 -5.99
C MET A 28 19.11 4.54 -4.87
N PRO A 29 19.36 5.83 -5.15
CA PRO A 29 19.77 6.77 -4.12
C PRO A 29 18.68 6.99 -3.06
N GLN A 30 19.12 7.19 -1.82
CA GLN A 30 18.26 7.23 -0.64
C GLN A 30 17.14 8.28 -0.70
N HIS A 31 17.42 9.47 -1.24
CA HIS A 31 16.42 10.55 -1.31
C HIS A 31 15.29 10.22 -2.29
N ILE A 32 15.57 9.47 -3.36
CA ILE A 32 14.54 9.01 -4.30
C ILE A 32 13.67 7.95 -3.63
N LEU A 33 14.25 7.02 -2.88
CA LEU A 33 13.47 6.02 -2.13
C LEU A 33 12.48 6.67 -1.15
N ILE A 34 12.88 7.76 -0.48
CA ILE A 34 11.99 8.53 0.41
C ILE A 34 10.83 9.17 -0.37
N GLN A 35 11.12 9.77 -1.52
CA GLN A 35 10.08 10.35 -2.38
C GLN A 35 9.09 9.29 -2.86
N LYS A 36 9.59 8.12 -3.29
CA LYS A 36 8.75 7.02 -3.75
C LYS A 36 7.93 6.37 -2.63
N LEU A 37 8.49 6.28 -1.42
CA LEU A 37 7.74 5.89 -0.22
C LEU A 37 6.59 6.85 0.09
N ALA A 38 6.81 8.16 -0.05
CA ALA A 38 5.77 9.16 0.15
C ALA A 38 4.67 9.09 -0.95
N GLU A 39 5.05 8.80 -2.20
CA GLU A 39 4.09 8.55 -3.29
C GLU A 39 3.24 7.30 -2.99
N LEU A 40 3.87 6.20 -2.56
CA LEU A 40 3.18 4.96 -2.22
C LEU A 40 2.20 5.13 -1.05
N ALA A 41 2.62 5.82 0.02
CA ALA A 41 1.75 6.07 1.17
C ALA A 41 0.51 6.91 0.79
N LYS A 42 0.66 7.89 -0.11
CA LYS A 42 -0.47 8.67 -0.62
C LYS A 42 -1.42 7.83 -1.48
N ALA A 43 -0.87 6.92 -2.29
CA ALA A 43 -1.68 6.00 -3.10
C ALA A 43 -2.47 5.03 -2.23
N GLU A 44 -1.84 4.42 -1.21
CA GLU A 44 -2.53 3.54 -0.25
C GLU A 44 -3.65 4.25 0.52
N GLN A 45 -3.47 5.54 0.87
CA GLN A 45 -4.53 6.33 1.50
C GLN A 45 -5.73 6.57 0.57
N ALA A 46 -5.48 6.82 -0.72
CA ALA A 46 -6.54 7.04 -1.70
C ALA A 46 -7.29 5.73 -2.05
N GLU A 47 -6.58 4.61 -2.12
CA GLU A 47 -7.16 3.29 -2.41
C GLU A 47 -8.04 2.79 -1.25
N ASN A 48 -7.64 3.06 0.00
CA ASN A 48 -8.40 2.71 1.19
C ASN A 48 -9.68 3.56 1.39
N GLU A 49 -9.78 4.75 0.77
CA GLU A 49 -11.04 5.51 0.73
C GLU A 49 -12.05 4.95 -0.29
N ALA A 50 -11.58 4.27 -1.35
CA ALA A 50 -12.45 3.63 -2.34
C ALA A 50 -12.99 2.27 -1.84
N ASP A 51 -12.16 1.48 -1.14
CA ASP A 51 -12.55 0.16 -0.61
C ASP A 51 -13.58 0.24 0.53
N LYS A 52 -13.55 1.33 1.31
CA LYS A 52 -14.52 1.58 2.40
C LYS A 52 -15.95 1.87 1.93
N ALA A 53 -16.16 2.13 0.65
CA ALA A 53 -17.49 2.36 0.09
C ALA A 53 -18.22 1.04 -0.25
N GLU A 54 -17.49 -0.08 -0.45
CA GLU A 54 -18.09 -1.36 -0.81
C GLU A 54 -18.46 -2.22 0.43
N GLU A 55 -17.72 -2.11 1.54
CA GLU A 55 -18.02 -2.90 2.77
C GLU A 55 -19.34 -2.47 3.47
N LYS A 56 -19.89 -1.28 3.19
CA LYS A 56 -21.18 -0.85 3.76
C LYS A 56 -22.42 -1.38 3.04
N ALA A 57 -22.29 -2.06 1.90
CA ALA A 57 -23.42 -2.54 1.11
C ALA A 57 -23.86 -3.98 1.47
N GLU A 58 -23.00 -4.82 2.04
CA GLU A 58 -23.31 -6.25 2.27
C GLU A 58 -23.79 -6.60 3.69
N GLY A 59 -24.03 -5.60 4.56
CA GLY A 59 -24.39 -5.83 5.96
C GLY A 59 -25.89 -5.80 6.34
N LYS A 60 -26.84 -5.76 5.40
CA LYS A 60 -28.28 -5.72 5.73
C LYS A 60 -29.13 -6.68 4.87
N ILE A 61 -28.79 -7.96 4.85
CA ILE A 61 -29.77 -8.99 4.46
C ILE A 61 -29.64 -10.14 5.46
N GLY A 62 -30.69 -10.35 6.25
CA GLY A 62 -30.82 -11.52 7.11
C GLY A 62 -30.89 -11.19 8.60
N ASN A 63 -32.10 -11.01 9.11
CA ASN A 63 -32.70 -11.86 10.15
C ASN A 63 -33.79 -11.08 10.90
N ASN A 64 -35.06 -11.32 10.53
CA ASN A 64 -36.03 -11.84 11.48
C ASN A 64 -37.28 -12.34 10.74
N GLU A 65 -37.30 -13.63 10.43
CA GLU A 65 -38.56 -14.38 10.50
C GLU A 65 -38.81 -14.74 11.97
N GLU A 66 -40.09 -14.98 12.29
CA GLU A 66 -40.57 -15.70 13.48
C GLU A 66 -40.85 -14.87 14.74
N LYS A 67 -42.01 -14.20 14.83
CA LYS A 67 -43.29 -14.78 15.32
C LYS A 67 -44.41 -13.73 15.36
#